data_AF-A0A1H0E8K6-F1
#
_entry.id   AF-A0A1H0E8K6-F1
#
_cell.length_a   1.000
_cell.length_b   1.000
_cell.length_c   1.000
_cell.angle_alpha   90.00
_cell.angle_beta   90.00
_cell.angle_gamma   90.00
#
_symmetry.space_group_name_H-M   'P 1'
#
loop_
_entity.id
_entity.type
_entity.pdbx_description
1 polymer ?
#
loop_
_entity_poly.entity_id
_entity_poly.type
_entity_poly.pdbx_seq_one_letter_code
_entity_poly.pdbx_strand_id
1 'polypeptide(L)'
;MIRESKIFESERSEYQNIVDYGGIYPMGTFMPQDNQNLQQTFVQMVPTQNTVLMYNTLRNNLGYEAFEDSYNEDPTIYTLSGGCASSIVKSFYDRNARITNMTGEFLDSAGIFMANQTIQLVELTEDNGLHYYVITGGKGAIEAKADELYNANLMLTEALPFQLENEGISINSMAIVELALAMANDVFDRKWTVNDPMHAQDLYAVESDQMIDMEESAKWIPLQDFENWTNAKRLGIVFRIQTY
;
A
#
# COMPACT_ATOMS: atom_id res chain seq x y z
N MET A 1 -7.75 9.70 -20.86
CA MET A 1 -6.73 8.75 -21.34
C MET A 1 -6.52 7.76 -20.22
N ILE A 2 -6.49 6.45 -20.50
CA ILE A 2 -6.21 5.43 -19.46
C ILE A 2 -4.69 5.39 -19.26
N ARG A 3 -4.24 5.42 -18.01
CA ARG A 3 -2.85 5.28 -17.59
C ARG A 3 -2.56 3.82 -17.25
N GLU A 4 -1.48 3.28 -17.82
CA GLU A 4 -1.02 1.90 -17.60
C GLU A 4 0.51 1.87 -17.72
N SER A 5 1.20 2.14 -16.62
CA SER A 5 2.65 2.02 -16.50
C SER A 5 3.05 0.55 -16.43
N LYS A 6 4.23 0.23 -16.97
CA LYS A 6 4.77 -1.13 -17.12
C LYS A 6 6.22 -1.28 -16.66
N ILE A 7 6.73 -0.34 -15.86
CA ILE A 7 8.13 -0.36 -15.42
C ILE A 7 8.40 -1.61 -14.56
N PHE A 8 7.44 -2.02 -13.74
CA PHE A 8 7.53 -3.21 -12.88
C PHE A 8 6.58 -4.34 -13.32
N GLU A 9 6.32 -4.46 -14.63
CA GLU A 9 5.50 -5.55 -15.19
C GLU A 9 6.07 -6.95 -14.88
N SER A 10 7.41 -7.09 -14.83
CA SER A 10 8.05 -8.36 -14.45
C SER A 10 7.74 -8.77 -13.01
N GLU A 11 7.69 -7.82 -12.08
CA GLU A 11 7.32 -8.10 -10.68
C GLU A 11 5.85 -8.51 -10.59
N ARG A 12 4.97 -7.82 -11.30
CA ARG A 12 3.53 -8.17 -11.36
C ARG A 12 3.29 -9.54 -12.00
N SER A 13 4.15 -9.93 -12.94
CA SER A 13 4.08 -11.24 -13.60
C SER A 13 4.42 -12.40 -12.66
N GLU A 14 5.11 -12.17 -11.53
CA GLU A 14 5.36 -13.22 -10.54
C GLU A 14 4.04 -13.84 -10.04
N TYR A 15 3.02 -13.01 -9.82
CA TYR A 15 1.69 -13.44 -9.40
C TYR A 15 0.96 -14.26 -10.47
N GLN A 16 1.13 -13.91 -11.76
CA GLN A 16 0.49 -14.64 -12.86
C GLN A 16 0.95 -16.10 -12.96
N ASN A 17 2.11 -16.43 -12.38
CA ASN A 17 2.57 -17.82 -12.28
C ASN A 17 1.80 -18.65 -11.23
N ILE A 18 1.07 -18.00 -10.32
CA ILE A 18 0.29 -18.64 -9.26
C ILE A 18 -1.16 -18.77 -9.70
N VAL A 19 -1.76 -17.68 -10.18
CA VAL A 19 -3.13 -17.66 -10.71
C VAL A 19 -3.15 -16.87 -12.01
N ASP A 20 -3.63 -17.50 -13.08
CA ASP A 20 -3.72 -16.88 -14.39
C ASP A 20 -4.99 -16.03 -14.51
N TYR A 21 -4.83 -14.71 -14.37
CA TYR A 21 -5.89 -13.75 -14.58
C TYR A 21 -5.84 -13.14 -15.99
N GLY A 22 -5.25 -13.83 -16.96
CA GLY A 22 -5.13 -13.34 -18.34
C GLY A 22 -4.29 -12.07 -18.44
N GLY A 23 -3.28 -11.91 -17.57
CA GLY A 23 -2.44 -10.72 -17.48
C GLY A 23 -3.05 -9.55 -16.71
N ILE A 24 -4.27 -9.70 -16.17
CA ILE A 24 -4.87 -8.70 -15.27
C ILE A 24 -4.18 -8.80 -13.90
N TYR A 25 -3.88 -7.66 -13.29
CA TYR A 25 -3.32 -7.56 -11.94
C TYR A 25 -4.45 -7.18 -10.96
N PRO A 26 -5.20 -8.17 -10.40
CA PRO A 26 -6.40 -7.93 -9.62
C PRO A 26 -6.02 -7.51 -8.20
N MET A 27 -5.73 -6.23 -8.02
CA MET A 27 -5.43 -5.66 -6.71
C MET A 27 -6.68 -4.98 -6.15
N GLY A 28 -7.06 -5.37 -4.95
CA GLY A 28 -8.27 -4.90 -4.29
C GLY A 28 -7.98 -4.30 -2.92
N THR A 29 -8.77 -3.30 -2.57
CA THR A 29 -8.73 -2.59 -1.30
C THR A 29 -9.47 -3.36 -0.20
N PHE A 30 -8.87 -3.41 0.99
CA PHE A 30 -9.38 -4.04 2.19
C PHE A 30 -9.27 -3.10 3.39
N MET A 31 -10.32 -3.10 4.22
CA MET A 31 -10.43 -2.30 5.43
C MET A 31 -10.43 -3.18 6.67
N PRO A 32 -10.03 -2.67 7.85
CA PRO A 32 -10.13 -3.41 9.10
C PRO A 32 -11.57 -3.83 9.35
N GLN A 33 -11.78 -5.07 9.79
CA GLN A 33 -13.10 -5.52 10.21
C GLN A 33 -13.63 -4.71 11.40
N ASP A 34 -12.71 -4.31 12.29
CA ASP A 34 -13.01 -3.52 13.48
C ASP A 34 -11.88 -2.52 13.78
N ASN A 35 -12.20 -1.23 13.70
CA ASN A 35 -11.28 -0.14 13.99
C ASN A 35 -10.85 -0.07 15.47
N GLN A 36 -11.53 -0.77 16.38
CA GLN A 36 -11.11 -0.85 17.79
C GLN A 36 -9.87 -1.74 17.97
N ASN A 37 -9.62 -2.67 17.04
CA ASN A 37 -8.56 -3.67 17.12
C ASN A 37 -7.28 -3.28 16.37
N LEU A 38 -7.18 -2.03 15.90
CA LEU A 38 -6.02 -1.55 15.11
C LEU A 38 -4.66 -1.63 15.81
N GLN A 39 -4.65 -1.75 17.14
CA GLN A 39 -3.41 -1.90 17.92
C GLN A 39 -2.98 -3.36 18.07
N GLN A 40 -3.79 -4.32 17.62
CA GLN A 40 -3.44 -5.74 17.70
C GLN A 40 -2.37 -6.07 16.66
N THR A 41 -1.57 -7.10 16.95
CA THR A 41 -0.56 -7.59 16.01
C THR A 41 -1.18 -8.10 14.71
N PHE A 42 -2.35 -8.73 14.80
CA PHE A 42 -3.09 -9.28 13.67
C PHE A 42 -4.44 -8.56 13.57
N VAL A 43 -4.58 -7.73 12.55
CA VAL A 43 -5.82 -7.03 12.21
C VAL A 43 -6.44 -7.73 11.02
N GLN A 44 -7.56 -8.41 11.24
CA GLN A 44 -8.32 -9.02 10.16
C GLN A 44 -8.89 -7.94 9.25
N MET A 45 -8.63 -8.09 7.96
CA MET A 45 -9.11 -7.17 6.93
C MET A 45 -10.32 -7.78 6.20
N VAL A 46 -11.24 -6.92 5.79
CA VAL A 46 -12.43 -7.23 5.00
C VAL A 46 -12.37 -6.49 3.67
N PRO A 47 -12.76 -7.14 2.56
CA PRO A 47 -12.75 -6.51 1.25
C PRO A 47 -13.79 -5.38 1.19
N THR A 48 -13.49 -4.31 0.45
CA THR A 48 -14.53 -3.32 0.12
C THR A 48 -15.56 -3.90 -0.85
N GLN A 49 -16.72 -3.27 -0.96
CA GLN A 49 -17.75 -3.68 -1.94
C GLN A 49 -17.21 -3.67 -3.39
N ASN A 50 -16.38 -2.68 -3.73
CA ASN A 50 -15.75 -2.59 -5.05
C ASN A 50 -14.79 -3.76 -5.29
N THR A 51 -14.00 -4.14 -4.28
CA THR A 51 -13.11 -5.30 -4.33
C THR A 51 -13.89 -6.59 -4.57
N VAL A 52 -14.98 -6.82 -3.82
CA VAL A 52 -15.85 -7.99 -4.00
C VAL A 52 -16.40 -8.04 -5.42
N LEU A 53 -16.95 -6.92 -5.91
CA LEU A 53 -17.51 -6.84 -7.26
C LEU A 53 -16.45 -7.12 -8.33
N MET A 54 -15.28 -6.51 -8.21
CA MET A 54 -14.17 -6.67 -9.16
C MET A 54 -13.70 -8.13 -9.20
N TYR A 55 -13.38 -8.72 -8.05
CA TYR A 55 -12.90 -10.11 -8.01
C TYR A 55 -13.96 -11.10 -8.48
N ASN A 56 -15.21 -10.97 -8.04
CA ASN A 56 -16.30 -11.83 -8.52
C ASN A 56 -16.48 -11.71 -10.05
N THR A 57 -16.37 -10.50 -10.61
CA THR A 57 -16.48 -10.29 -12.06
C THR A 57 -15.35 -10.98 -12.81
N LEU A 58 -14.10 -10.81 -12.35
CA LEU A 58 -12.92 -11.42 -12.97
C LEU A 58 -12.98 -12.95 -12.89
N ARG A 59 -13.26 -13.49 -11.70
CA ARG A 59 -13.37 -14.93 -11.47
C ARG A 59 -14.48 -15.57 -12.30
N ASN A 60 -15.66 -14.96 -12.36
CA ASN A 60 -16.76 -15.45 -13.18
C ASN A 60 -16.40 -15.49 -14.68
N ASN A 61 -15.72 -14.47 -15.19
CA ASN A 61 -15.27 -14.44 -16.59
C ASN A 61 -14.26 -15.55 -16.92
N LEU A 62 -13.51 -16.03 -15.92
CA LEU A 62 -12.51 -17.08 -16.06
C LEU A 62 -13.01 -18.47 -15.64
N GLY A 63 -14.25 -18.57 -15.14
CA GLY A 63 -14.85 -19.82 -14.65
C GLY A 63 -14.32 -20.29 -13.30
N TYR A 64 -13.79 -19.38 -12.48
CA TYR A 64 -13.40 -19.66 -11.09
C TYR A 64 -14.57 -19.47 -10.12
N GLU A 65 -14.46 -20.09 -8.94
CA GLU A 65 -15.41 -19.91 -7.83
C GLU A 65 -15.44 -18.45 -7.35
N ALA A 66 -16.59 -17.99 -6.86
CA ALA A 66 -16.73 -16.61 -6.39
C ALA A 66 -15.71 -16.30 -5.28
N PHE A 67 -15.25 -15.05 -5.25
CA PHE A 67 -14.28 -14.60 -4.27
C PHE A 67 -14.82 -14.74 -2.84
N GLU A 68 -16.09 -14.40 -2.63
CA GLU A 68 -16.74 -14.48 -1.31
C GLU A 68 -16.68 -15.90 -0.73
N ASP A 69 -16.85 -16.94 -1.54
CA ASP A 69 -16.77 -18.33 -1.08
C ASP A 69 -15.35 -18.63 -0.56
N SER A 70 -14.31 -18.33 -1.36
CA SER A 70 -12.92 -18.52 -0.93
C SER A 70 -12.50 -17.65 0.25
N TYR A 71 -13.03 -16.42 0.36
CA TYR A 71 -12.77 -15.53 1.49
C TYR A 71 -13.39 -16.09 2.78
N ASN A 72 -14.58 -16.67 2.70
CA ASN A 72 -15.24 -17.27 3.86
C ASN A 72 -14.56 -18.57 4.31
N GLU A 73 -13.89 -19.28 3.40
CA GLU A 73 -13.09 -20.47 3.74
C GLU A 73 -11.81 -20.11 4.51
N ASP A 74 -11.06 -19.11 4.03
CA ASP A 74 -9.84 -18.64 4.70
C ASP A 74 -9.69 -17.10 4.63
N PRO A 75 -10.32 -16.36 5.56
CA PRO A 75 -10.17 -14.91 5.60
C PRO A 75 -8.79 -14.48 6.10
N THR A 76 -8.03 -15.38 6.74
CA THR A 76 -6.79 -15.04 7.46
C THR A 76 -5.66 -14.62 6.51
N ILE A 77 -5.75 -15.01 5.24
CA ILE A 77 -4.83 -14.57 4.19
C ILE A 77 -4.87 -13.04 3.97
N TYR A 78 -5.92 -12.36 4.43
CA TYR A 78 -6.08 -10.91 4.39
C TYR A 78 -5.94 -10.30 5.78
N THR A 79 -4.73 -10.33 6.33
CA THR A 79 -4.42 -9.79 7.67
C THR A 79 -3.30 -8.76 7.58
N LEU A 80 -3.35 -7.70 8.39
CA LEU A 80 -2.26 -6.72 8.49
C LEU A 80 -1.82 -6.49 9.93
N SER A 81 -0.68 -5.81 10.08
CA SER A 81 -0.20 -5.29 11.37
C SER A 81 0.21 -3.83 11.25
N GLY A 82 -0.26 -2.98 12.16
CA GLY A 82 0.20 -1.59 12.24
C GLY A 82 1.40 -1.38 13.16
N GLY A 83 1.90 -2.45 13.77
CA GLY A 83 3.00 -2.38 14.75
C GLY A 83 4.26 -1.72 14.19
N CYS A 84 4.65 -2.10 12.97
CA CYS A 84 5.80 -1.51 12.27
C CYS A 84 5.63 0.02 12.12
N ALA A 85 4.46 0.48 11.65
CA ALA A 85 4.18 1.90 11.48
C ALA A 85 4.29 2.70 12.79
N SER A 86 3.86 2.11 13.91
CA SER A 86 4.00 2.73 15.24
C SER A 86 5.48 2.87 15.65
N SER A 87 6.28 1.83 15.44
CA SER A 87 7.72 1.85 15.69
C SER A 87 8.45 2.88 14.81
N ILE A 88 8.07 2.97 13.53
CA ILE A 88 8.62 3.93 12.57
C ILE A 88 8.30 5.37 13.01
N VAL A 89 7.05 5.69 13.33
CA VAL A 89 6.70 7.04 13.82
C VAL A 89 7.45 7.39 15.11
N LYS A 90 7.59 6.43 16.03
CA LYS A 90 8.39 6.63 17.24
C LYS A 90 9.85 6.90 16.93
N SER A 91 10.46 6.17 16.00
CA SER A 91 11.86 6.34 15.63
C SER A 91 12.12 7.69 14.95
N PHE A 92 11.29 8.08 13.97
CA PHE A 92 11.54 9.27 13.14
C PHE A 92 11.09 10.57 13.79
N TYR A 93 10.03 10.55 14.60
CA TYR A 93 9.45 11.78 15.18
C TYR A 93 9.56 11.86 16.69
N ASP A 94 10.05 10.80 17.36
CA ASP A 94 10.02 10.67 18.81
C ASP A 94 8.61 10.86 19.39
N ARG A 95 7.62 10.18 18.77
CA ARG A 95 6.20 10.30 19.14
C ARG A 95 5.55 8.94 19.34
N ASN A 96 4.72 8.85 20.38
CA ASN A 96 3.90 7.68 20.67
C ASN A 96 2.49 7.91 20.10
N ALA A 97 2.37 7.87 18.77
CA ALA A 97 1.09 8.06 18.09
C ALA A 97 0.28 6.76 18.12
N ARG A 98 -1.05 6.89 18.17
CA ARG A 98 -1.98 5.76 18.13
C ARG A 98 -2.46 5.54 16.69
N ILE A 99 -2.49 4.29 16.24
CA ILE A 99 -3.10 3.95 14.94
C ILE A 99 -4.61 4.25 14.99
N THR A 100 -5.08 5.05 14.03
CA THR A 100 -6.48 5.47 13.93
C THR A 100 -7.16 4.95 12.68
N ASN A 101 -6.40 4.77 11.60
CA ASN A 101 -6.87 4.11 10.39
C ASN A 101 -5.79 3.21 9.80
N MET A 102 -6.23 2.20 9.05
CA MET A 102 -5.37 1.28 8.32
C MET A 102 -6.12 0.79 7.09
N THR A 103 -5.43 0.58 5.98
CA THR A 103 -5.97 -0.09 4.80
C THR A 103 -4.89 -0.96 4.17
N GLY A 104 -5.32 -1.97 3.41
CA GLY A 104 -4.47 -2.87 2.66
C GLY A 104 -4.93 -3.00 1.21
N GLU A 105 -3.98 -3.07 0.30
CA GLU A 105 -4.20 -3.53 -1.06
C GLU A 105 -3.61 -4.94 -1.17
N PHE A 106 -4.44 -5.90 -1.56
CA PHE A 106 -4.05 -7.30 -1.69
C PHE A 106 -4.37 -7.80 -3.08
N LEU A 107 -3.64 -8.79 -3.55
CA LEU A 107 -4.03 -9.58 -4.72
C LEU A 107 -4.98 -10.71 -4.33
N ASP A 108 -5.89 -11.03 -5.25
CA ASP A 108 -6.82 -12.13 -5.09
C ASP A 108 -6.08 -13.47 -4.86
N SER A 109 -6.52 -14.25 -3.87
CA SER A 109 -5.94 -15.55 -3.45
C SER A 109 -4.48 -15.55 -2.96
N ALA A 110 -3.76 -14.44 -3.05
CA ALA A 110 -2.38 -14.35 -2.58
C ALA A 110 -2.26 -13.68 -1.21
N GLY A 111 -3.02 -12.60 -0.97
CA GLY A 111 -3.04 -11.92 0.33
C GLY A 111 -1.64 -11.63 0.89
N ILE A 112 -1.43 -11.96 2.17
CA ILE A 112 -0.15 -11.77 2.89
C ILE A 112 1.00 -12.65 2.40
N PHE A 113 0.74 -13.70 1.61
CA PHE A 113 1.79 -14.61 1.15
C PHE A 113 2.69 -14.01 0.06
N MET A 114 2.30 -12.87 -0.49
CA MET A 114 3.10 -12.11 -1.47
C MET A 114 3.27 -10.66 -1.01
N ALA A 115 4.08 -10.43 0.02
CA ALA A 115 4.26 -9.09 0.59
C ALA A 115 4.69 -8.03 -0.43
N ASN A 116 5.52 -8.41 -1.41
CA ASN A 116 5.95 -7.55 -2.52
C ASN A 116 4.85 -7.24 -3.56
N GLN A 117 3.64 -7.77 -3.38
CA GLN A 117 2.48 -7.50 -4.25
C GLN A 117 1.36 -6.78 -3.49
N THR A 118 1.63 -6.35 -2.26
CA THR A 118 0.67 -5.66 -1.41
C THR A 118 1.07 -4.20 -1.18
N ILE A 119 0.10 -3.41 -0.74
CA ILE A 119 0.33 -2.08 -0.18
C ILE A 119 -0.37 -2.02 1.18
N GLN A 120 0.27 -1.40 2.16
CA GLN A 120 -0.35 -1.04 3.42
C GLN A 120 -0.22 0.47 3.62
N LEU A 121 -1.30 1.11 4.03
CA LEU A 121 -1.29 2.49 4.51
C LEU A 121 -1.83 2.52 5.95
N VAL A 122 -1.08 3.15 6.84
CA VAL A 122 -1.43 3.33 8.25
C VAL A 122 -1.45 4.81 8.59
N GLU A 123 -2.55 5.27 9.19
CA GLU A 123 -2.65 6.59 9.81
C GLU A 123 -2.49 6.47 11.33
N LEU A 124 -1.62 7.30 11.89
CA LEU A 124 -1.44 7.44 13.33
C LEU A 124 -1.69 8.89 13.73
N THR A 125 -2.24 9.11 14.92
CA THR A 125 -2.43 10.47 15.48
C THR A 125 -1.96 10.56 16.93
N GLU A 126 -1.56 11.77 17.29
CA GLU A 126 -1.47 12.26 18.66
C GLU A 126 -2.59 13.29 18.80
N ASP A 127 -3.28 13.38 19.94
CA ASP A 127 -4.56 14.11 20.20
C ASP A 127 -4.64 15.61 19.78
N ASN A 128 -3.64 16.13 19.06
CA ASN A 128 -3.28 17.50 18.80
C ASN A 128 -3.39 17.89 17.30
N GLY A 129 -4.18 17.18 16.49
CA GLY A 129 -4.34 17.49 15.05
C GLY A 129 -3.10 17.17 14.20
N LEU A 130 -2.23 16.28 14.69
CA LEU A 130 -1.10 15.75 13.91
C LEU A 130 -1.47 14.37 13.39
N HIS A 131 -1.35 14.20 12.08
CA HIS A 131 -1.60 12.94 11.38
C HIS A 131 -0.29 12.46 10.79
N TYR A 132 0.12 11.24 11.14
CA TYR A 132 1.28 10.56 10.60
C TYR A 132 0.80 9.48 9.65
N TYR A 133 1.43 9.37 8.49
CA TYR A 133 1.15 8.35 7.50
C TYR A 133 2.39 7.53 7.27
N VAL A 134 2.22 6.21 7.29
CA VAL A 134 3.23 5.24 6.89
C VAL A 134 2.62 4.40 5.78
N ILE A 135 3.18 4.47 4.58
CA ILE A 135 2.83 3.58 3.48
C ILE A 135 4.01 2.64 3.22
N THR A 136 3.71 1.37 3.04
CA THR A 136 4.67 0.36 2.58
C THR A 136 4.06 -0.44 1.45
N GLY A 137 4.86 -0.88 0.50
CA GLY A 137 4.35 -1.74 -0.55
C GLY A 137 5.40 -2.17 -1.55
N GLY A 138 5.02 -3.14 -2.39
CA GLY A 138 5.82 -3.55 -3.53
C GLY A 138 5.87 -2.51 -4.63
N LYS A 139 6.93 -2.51 -5.44
CA LYS A 139 7.10 -1.51 -6.51
C LYS A 139 6.05 -1.69 -7.60
N GLY A 140 5.84 -2.92 -8.07
CA GLY A 140 4.75 -3.26 -9.00
C GLY A 140 3.35 -2.94 -8.46
N ALA A 141 3.11 -3.16 -7.17
CA ALA A 141 1.84 -2.83 -6.52
C ALA A 141 1.62 -1.32 -6.45
N ILE A 142 2.63 -0.55 -6.01
CA ILE A 142 2.59 0.93 -5.96
C ILE A 142 2.31 1.52 -7.34
N GLU A 143 2.99 1.01 -8.38
CA GLU A 143 2.77 1.41 -9.77
C GLU A 143 1.30 1.18 -10.18
N ALA A 144 0.78 -0.03 -9.95
CA ALA A 144 -0.59 -0.40 -10.30
C ALA A 144 -1.63 0.44 -9.55
N LYS A 145 -1.45 0.67 -8.24
CA LYS A 145 -2.43 1.42 -7.44
C LYS A 145 -2.47 2.88 -7.84
N ALA A 146 -1.31 3.47 -8.13
CA ALA A 146 -1.27 4.84 -8.63
C ALA A 146 -2.09 4.95 -9.92
N ASP A 147 -1.89 4.03 -10.88
CA ASP A 147 -2.62 4.03 -12.16
C ASP A 147 -4.13 3.87 -11.96
N GLU A 148 -4.54 2.93 -11.10
CA GLU A 148 -5.94 2.74 -10.72
C GLU A 148 -6.57 4.03 -10.20
N LEU A 149 -5.95 4.68 -9.21
CA LEU A 149 -6.48 5.90 -8.59
C LEU A 149 -6.49 7.08 -9.56
N TYR A 150 -5.50 7.19 -10.45
CA TYR A 150 -5.52 8.20 -11.51
C TYR A 150 -6.66 7.97 -12.49
N ASN A 151 -6.84 6.73 -12.95
CA ASN A 151 -7.92 6.36 -13.87
C ASN A 151 -9.31 6.55 -13.24
N ALA A 152 -9.41 6.42 -11.92
CA ALA A 152 -10.62 6.72 -11.14
C ALA A 152 -10.83 8.23 -10.88
N ASN A 153 -9.91 9.10 -11.29
CA ASN A 153 -9.88 10.54 -10.98
C ASN A 153 -9.78 10.87 -9.48
N LEU A 154 -9.16 9.99 -8.71
CA LEU A 154 -8.88 10.18 -7.27
C LEU A 154 -7.46 10.74 -7.03
N MET A 155 -6.56 10.55 -7.99
CA MET A 155 -5.21 11.13 -8.00
C MET A 155 -5.15 12.22 -9.08
N LEU A 156 -4.89 13.47 -8.69
CA LEU A 156 -4.95 14.63 -9.59
C LEU A 156 -3.70 14.82 -10.45
N THR A 157 -2.57 14.27 -10.02
CA THR A 157 -1.28 14.43 -10.68
C THR A 157 -1.11 13.46 -11.86
N GLU A 158 -0.48 13.93 -12.93
CA GLU A 158 -0.03 13.06 -14.03
C GLU A 158 1.32 12.39 -13.70
N ALA A 159 2.00 12.83 -12.64
CA ALA A 159 3.31 12.33 -12.27
C ALA A 159 3.24 10.85 -11.85
N LEU A 160 4.12 10.04 -12.43
CA LEU A 160 4.27 8.63 -12.08
C LEU A 160 5.20 8.47 -10.87
N PRO A 161 4.92 7.52 -9.95
CA PRO A 161 5.84 7.14 -8.87
C PRO A 161 7.22 6.72 -9.38
N PHE A 162 7.29 6.12 -10.57
CA PHE A 162 8.52 5.61 -11.17
C PHE A 162 8.63 6.10 -12.61
N GLN A 163 9.85 6.45 -13.03
CA GLN A 163 10.11 7.00 -14.36
C GLN A 163 11.36 6.35 -14.96
N LEU A 164 11.40 6.25 -16.28
CA LEU A 164 12.59 5.79 -17.00
C LEU A 164 13.45 7.01 -17.35
N GLU A 165 14.67 7.06 -16.80
CA GLU A 165 15.64 8.13 -17.02
C GLU A 165 17.01 7.56 -17.38
N ASN A 166 17.59 7.98 -18.52
CA ASN A 166 18.98 7.68 -18.91
C ASN A 166 19.42 6.23 -18.66
N GLU A 167 18.64 5.27 -19.18
CA GLU A 167 18.86 3.81 -19.05
C GLU A 167 18.61 3.21 -17.65
N GLY A 168 18.14 4.00 -16.69
CA GLY A 168 17.75 3.58 -15.35
C GLY A 168 16.29 3.89 -15.02
N ILE A 169 15.88 3.46 -13.82
CA ILE A 169 14.61 3.84 -13.22
C ILE A 169 14.93 4.93 -12.17
N SER A 170 14.13 5.98 -12.11
CA SER A 170 14.12 6.99 -11.05
C SER A 170 12.82 6.90 -10.25
N ILE A 171 12.84 7.41 -9.01
CA ILE A 171 11.67 7.46 -8.13
C ILE A 171 11.24 8.90 -7.92
N ASN A 172 9.95 9.15 -8.07
CA ASN A 172 9.32 10.41 -7.69
C ASN A 172 8.62 10.25 -6.34
N SER A 173 9.33 10.59 -5.27
CA SER A 173 8.81 10.48 -3.90
C SER A 173 7.52 11.29 -3.68
N MET A 174 7.37 12.44 -4.35
CA MET A 174 6.14 13.24 -4.22
C MET A 174 4.92 12.54 -4.83
N ALA A 175 5.09 11.84 -5.95
CA ALA A 175 4.01 11.03 -6.53
C ALA A 175 3.61 9.85 -5.62
N ILE A 176 4.55 9.29 -4.85
CA ILE A 176 4.23 8.27 -3.82
C ILE A 176 3.48 8.90 -2.64
N VAL A 177 3.84 10.12 -2.23
CA VAL A 177 3.06 10.86 -1.22
C VAL A 177 1.64 11.13 -1.74
N GLU A 178 1.49 11.61 -2.97
CA GLU A 178 0.18 11.84 -3.60
C GLU A 178 -0.67 10.56 -3.69
N LEU A 179 -0.05 9.42 -3.98
CA LEU A 179 -0.69 8.11 -3.88
C LEU A 179 -1.22 7.86 -2.46
N ALA A 180 -0.39 8.04 -1.43
CA ALA A 180 -0.80 7.83 -0.05
C ALA A 180 -1.93 8.79 0.39
N LEU A 181 -1.91 10.06 -0.06
CA LEU A 181 -2.99 11.01 0.17
C LEU A 181 -4.28 10.58 -0.55
N ALA A 182 -4.19 10.15 -1.80
CA ALA A 182 -5.34 9.68 -2.58
C ALA A 182 -5.97 8.44 -1.93
N MET A 183 -5.16 7.48 -1.47
CA MET A 183 -5.64 6.35 -0.69
C MET A 183 -6.31 6.81 0.60
N ALA A 184 -5.68 7.68 1.40
CA ALA A 184 -6.27 8.20 2.64
C ALA A 184 -7.61 8.92 2.39
N ASN A 185 -7.71 9.69 1.31
CA ASN A 185 -8.94 10.39 0.94
C ASN A 185 -10.05 9.42 0.52
N ASP A 186 -9.70 8.37 -0.22
CA ASP A 186 -10.64 7.35 -0.69
C ASP A 186 -11.17 6.48 0.45
N VAL A 187 -10.28 6.01 1.33
CA VAL A 187 -10.64 4.99 2.33
C VAL A 187 -10.82 5.50 3.76
N PHE A 188 -10.18 6.61 4.14
CA PHE A 188 -10.23 7.15 5.50
C PHE A 188 -11.10 8.42 5.63
N ASP A 189 -11.85 8.76 4.57
CA ASP A 189 -12.67 9.98 4.48
C ASP A 189 -11.85 11.23 4.83
N ARG A 190 -10.66 11.33 4.24
CA ARG A 190 -9.79 12.50 4.35
C ARG A 190 -9.95 13.42 3.14
N LYS A 191 -9.43 14.64 3.27
CA LYS A 191 -9.43 15.67 2.21
C LYS A 191 -8.06 16.32 2.07
N TRP A 192 -7.02 15.51 2.18
CA TRP A 192 -5.66 15.98 2.09
C TRP A 192 -5.25 16.29 0.66
N THR A 193 -4.34 17.23 0.55
CA THR A 193 -3.71 17.69 -0.67
C THR A 193 -2.23 17.93 -0.41
N VAL A 194 -1.42 17.96 -1.46
CA VAL A 194 0.00 18.33 -1.35
C VAL A 194 0.23 19.78 -0.87
N ASN A 195 -0.81 20.60 -0.83
CA ASN A 195 -0.76 21.97 -0.32
C ASN A 195 -0.94 22.05 1.21
N ASP A 196 -1.35 20.95 1.85
CA ASP A 196 -1.48 20.93 3.30
C ASP A 196 -0.09 21.05 3.97
N PRO A 197 -0.02 21.56 5.22
CA PRO A 197 1.23 21.70 5.96
C PRO A 197 1.86 20.33 6.25
N MET A 198 2.65 19.86 5.29
CA MET A 198 3.22 18.53 5.29
C MET A 198 4.72 18.57 5.53
N HIS A 199 5.19 17.62 6.33
CA HIS A 199 6.60 17.31 6.46
C HIS A 199 6.78 15.84 6.12
N ALA A 200 7.25 15.55 4.91
CA ALA A 200 7.62 14.21 4.49
C ALA A 200 9.05 13.91 4.94
N GLN A 201 9.28 12.68 5.43
CA GLN A 201 10.63 12.13 5.55
C GLN A 201 11.01 11.47 4.22
N ASP A 202 12.27 11.04 4.13
CA ASP A 202 12.85 10.41 2.96
C ASP A 202 12.16 9.07 2.59
N LEU A 203 12.54 8.54 1.42
CA LEU A 203 12.08 7.25 0.93
C LEU A 203 13.01 6.13 1.44
N TYR A 204 12.44 4.99 1.82
CA TYR A 204 13.16 3.86 2.41
C TYR A 204 12.99 2.59 1.58
N ALA A 205 14.06 1.81 1.47
CA ALA A 205 13.99 0.40 1.12
C ALA A 205 13.56 -0.42 2.34
N VAL A 206 12.70 -1.41 2.11
CA VAL A 206 12.27 -2.37 3.15
C VAL A 206 12.74 -3.75 2.74
N GLU A 207 13.70 -4.32 3.48
CA GLU A 207 14.31 -5.62 3.16
C GLU A 207 13.47 -6.83 3.63
N SER A 208 12.31 -6.61 4.24
CA SER A 208 11.42 -7.69 4.65
C SER A 208 10.56 -8.19 3.49
N ASP A 209 10.48 -9.51 3.34
CA ASP A 209 9.56 -10.20 2.42
C ASP A 209 8.28 -10.68 3.12
N GLN A 210 8.04 -10.25 4.36
CA GLN A 210 6.86 -10.60 5.15
C GLN A 210 6.02 -9.37 5.45
N MET A 211 4.69 -9.51 5.37
CA MET A 211 3.74 -8.43 5.74
C MET A 211 3.57 -8.27 7.24
N ILE A 212 3.81 -9.33 8.00
CA ILE A 212 3.67 -9.34 9.45
C ILE A 212 5.01 -9.71 10.04
N ASP A 213 5.88 -8.72 10.09
CA ASP A 213 7.22 -8.83 10.65
C ASP A 213 7.36 -7.83 11.79
N MET A 214 7.39 -8.36 13.01
CA MET A 214 7.50 -7.59 14.25
C MET A 214 8.84 -6.84 14.36
N GLU A 215 9.83 -7.22 13.55
CA GLU A 215 11.15 -6.59 13.48
C GLU A 215 11.31 -5.78 12.19
N GLU A 216 10.26 -5.60 11.38
CA GLU A 216 10.34 -4.92 10.09
C GLU A 216 10.92 -3.51 10.22
N SER A 217 10.60 -2.79 11.30
CA SER A 217 11.12 -1.43 11.51
C SER A 217 12.65 -1.34 11.54
N ALA A 218 13.36 -2.43 11.89
CA ALA A 218 14.82 -2.49 11.85
C ALA A 218 15.39 -2.75 10.45
N LYS A 219 14.52 -3.09 9.49
CA LYS A 219 14.84 -3.41 8.09
C LYS A 219 14.52 -2.26 7.12
N TRP A 220 14.19 -1.08 7.65
CA TRP A 220 14.01 0.14 6.88
C TRP A 220 15.37 0.82 6.71
N ILE A 221 15.85 0.87 5.47
CA ILE A 221 17.14 1.44 5.10
C ILE A 221 16.88 2.68 4.26
N PRO A 222 17.46 3.85 4.60
CA PRO A 222 17.36 5.04 3.75
C PRO A 222 17.83 4.69 2.32
N LEU A 223 17.08 5.09 1.30
CA LEU A 223 17.43 4.68 -0.07
C LEU A 223 18.82 5.11 -0.54
N GLN A 224 19.32 6.24 -0.02
CA GLN A 224 20.67 6.73 -0.30
C GLN A 224 21.78 5.80 0.22
N ASP A 225 21.46 4.97 1.22
CA ASP A 225 22.37 4.01 1.84
C ASP A 225 22.19 2.60 1.24
N PHE A 226 21.30 2.45 0.25
CA PHE A 226 20.98 1.17 -0.38
C PHE A 226 21.74 1.02 -1.71
N GLU A 227 22.59 0.00 -1.84
CA GLU A 227 23.54 -0.14 -2.98
C GLU A 227 22.87 -0.05 -4.35
N ASN A 228 21.69 -0.65 -4.50
CA ASN A 228 20.86 -0.48 -5.70
C ASN A 228 19.38 -0.59 -5.33
N TRP A 229 18.69 0.54 -5.24
CA TRP A 229 17.30 0.60 -4.80
C TRP A 229 16.34 -0.27 -5.63
N THR A 230 16.65 -0.57 -6.89
CA THR A 230 15.78 -1.43 -7.71
C THR A 230 15.71 -2.85 -7.15
N ASN A 231 16.71 -3.28 -6.38
CA ASN A 231 16.73 -4.57 -5.70
C ASN A 231 15.83 -4.61 -4.44
N ALA A 232 15.40 -3.46 -3.93
CA ALA A 232 14.48 -3.42 -2.80
C ALA A 232 13.13 -4.03 -3.21
N LYS A 233 12.71 -5.10 -2.52
CA LYS A 233 11.43 -5.76 -2.82
C LYS A 233 10.22 -4.89 -2.49
N ARG A 234 10.36 -4.05 -1.46
CA ARG A 234 9.34 -3.12 -0.98
C ARG A 234 9.96 -1.75 -0.72
N LEU A 235 9.12 -0.73 -0.84
CA LEU A 235 9.43 0.64 -0.51
C LEU A 235 8.54 1.11 0.62
N GLY A 236 9.05 2.05 1.41
CA GLY A 236 8.31 2.70 2.47
C GLY A 236 8.53 4.21 2.46
N ILE A 237 7.48 4.98 2.75
CA ILE A 237 7.61 6.41 3.03
C ILE A 237 6.79 6.75 4.28
N VAL A 238 7.32 7.69 5.06
CA VAL A 238 6.66 8.23 6.24
C VAL A 238 6.56 9.75 6.14
N PHE A 239 5.37 10.29 6.39
CA PHE A 239 5.14 11.73 6.39
C PHE A 239 4.15 12.13 7.47
N ARG A 240 4.10 13.42 7.80
CA ARG A 240 3.10 13.98 8.71
C ARG A 240 2.39 15.18 8.09
N ILE A 241 1.14 15.36 8.46
CA ILE A 241 0.31 16.52 8.16
C ILE A 241 -0.13 17.15 9.48
N GLN A 242 -0.07 18.48 9.54
CA GLN A 242 -0.55 19.25 10.69
C GLN A 242 -1.82 20.02 10.33
N THR A 243 -2.90 19.80 11.08
CA THR A 243 -4.13 20.59 11.01
C THR A 243 -4.13 21.71 12.05
N TYR A 244 -4.73 22.85 11.72
CA TYR A 244 -4.93 24.00 12.62
C TYR A 244 -6.35 24.07 13.16
#